data_AF-A0A812P6J9-F1
#
_entry.id   AF-A0A812P6J9-F1
#
_cell.length_a   1.000
_cell.length_b   1.000
_cell.length_c   1.000
_cell.angle_alpha   90.00
_cell.angle_beta   90.00
_cell.angle_gamma   90.00
#
_symmetry.space_group_name_H-M   'P 1'
#
loop_
_entity.id
_entity.type
_entity.pdbx_description
1 polymer ?
#
loop_
_entity_poly.entity_id
_entity_poly.type
_entity_poly.pdbx_seq_one_letter_code
_entity_poly.pdbx_strand_id
1 'polypeptide(L)'
;MAPKQPPRPPDQEEVSWKVVILVYAIVIICCLYVGGLYYGTKDLAVRSEEELLQASVLHPLFNTEEHFAPEYWQASMQQKDRLEALTTATHTAAKALQSVGVPAFLESAGLIGWLRHNRSQLPWDSDGDLGILEADCIQAGASKESLSKAVGEDFAVLKFACTCEEDCAGDNKRMVGRVAHRKTGVCIDIFAYAPVKKSRAWQKEPRYSDIEWWERVNDHADFTFPKDSLLPLQQDTFAGAQMTIPAKPREFLSWEYGQCLGAHVWPWRILLYSPSSDTLAFILAAKGAVFMLGGAGMDALPATMVIFCSAAAVTFMRGGLTLLAVLGICACEFLVVSIRPALCSFRKLHSALIVLAVAVQTPEAQQIK
;
A
#
# COMPACT_ATOMS: atom_id res chain seq x y z
N MET A 1 -54.23 41.27 46.25
CA MET A 1 -53.47 40.24 45.53
C MET A 1 -52.22 40.90 44.97
N ALA A 2 -51.03 40.52 45.44
CA ALA A 2 -49.77 41.07 44.94
C ALA A 2 -49.41 40.44 43.58
N PRO A 3 -48.90 41.21 42.60
CA PRO A 3 -48.54 40.67 41.29
C PRO A 3 -47.34 39.71 41.41
N LYS A 4 -47.45 38.52 40.81
CA LYS A 4 -46.34 37.56 40.71
C LYS A 4 -45.22 38.19 39.87
N GLN A 5 -44.02 38.26 40.44
CA GLN A 5 -42.82 38.66 39.70
C GLN A 5 -42.51 37.63 38.61
N PRO A 6 -42.06 38.06 37.41
CA PRO A 6 -41.65 37.16 36.35
C PRO A 6 -40.38 36.38 36.75
N PRO A 7 -40.21 35.14 36.27
CA PRO A 7 -39.05 34.32 36.59
C PRO A 7 -37.76 35.01 36.11
N ARG A 8 -36.72 34.97 36.95
CA ARG A 8 -35.40 35.43 36.56
C ARG A 8 -34.88 34.60 35.37
N PRO A 9 -34.15 35.22 34.43
CA PRO A 9 -33.43 34.46 33.42
C PRO A 9 -32.46 33.50 34.14
N PRO A 10 -32.23 32.29 33.59
CA PRO A 10 -31.23 31.39 34.15
C PRO A 10 -29.88 32.12 34.18
N ASP A 11 -29.21 32.03 35.34
CA ASP A 11 -27.88 32.60 35.53
C ASP A 11 -27.00 32.10 34.39
N GLN A 12 -26.48 33.03 33.58
CA GLN A 12 -25.49 32.70 32.57
C GLN A 12 -24.31 32.08 33.32
N GLU A 13 -24.06 30.79 33.12
CA GLU A 13 -22.91 30.11 33.69
C GLU A 13 -21.66 30.91 33.35
N GLU A 14 -21.07 31.56 34.36
CA GLU A 14 -19.80 32.25 34.20
C GLU A 14 -18.77 31.20 33.80
N VAL A 15 -18.38 31.23 32.53
CA VAL A 15 -17.30 30.41 32.01
C VAL A 15 -16.06 30.73 32.84
N SER A 16 -15.66 29.77 33.68
CA SER A 16 -14.53 29.93 34.59
C SER A 16 -13.27 30.28 33.80
N TRP A 17 -12.69 31.46 34.06
CA TRP A 17 -11.45 31.91 33.43
C TRP A 17 -10.30 30.91 33.57
N LYS A 18 -10.34 30.02 34.57
CA LYS A 18 -9.39 28.91 34.71
C LYS A 18 -9.48 27.90 33.58
N VAL A 19 -10.69 27.62 33.07
CA VAL A 19 -10.92 26.74 31.91
C VAL A 19 -10.38 27.41 30.64
N VAL A 20 -10.61 28.72 30.48
CA VAL A 20 -10.09 29.48 29.34
C VAL A 20 -8.57 29.47 29.31
N ILE A 21 -7.92 29.74 30.45
CA ILE A 21 -6.45 29.74 30.56
C ILE A 21 -5.87 28.34 30.31
N LEU A 22 -6.50 27.29 30.81
CA LEU A 22 -6.07 25.92 30.59
C LEU A 22 -6.15 25.53 29.10
N VAL A 23 -7.25 25.89 28.42
CA VAL A 23 -7.42 25.67 26.98
C VAL A 23 -6.33 26.43 26.19
N TYR A 24 -6.05 27.69 26.53
CA TYR A 24 -4.99 28.45 25.86
C TYR A 24 -3.60 27.88 26.09
N ALA A 25 -3.29 27.41 27.31
CA ALA A 25 -2.01 26.78 27.61
C ALA A 25 -1.83 25.46 26.83
N ILE A 26 -2.87 24.63 26.73
CA ILE A 26 -2.86 23.41 25.92
C ILE A 26 -2.64 23.76 24.45
N VAL A 27 -3.35 24.76 23.92
CA VAL A 27 -3.19 25.21 22.53
C VAL A 27 -1.76 25.70 22.26
N ILE A 28 -1.17 26.50 23.15
CA ILE A 28 0.19 27.01 22.99
C ILE A 28 1.23 25.88 23.06
N ILE A 29 1.11 24.95 24.01
CA ILE A 29 2.03 23.80 24.12
C ILE A 29 1.89 22.91 22.88
N CYS A 30 0.68 22.63 22.42
CA CYS A 30 0.45 21.92 21.17
C CYS A 30 1.09 22.69 20.00
N CYS A 31 0.86 23.99 19.85
CA CYS A 31 1.46 24.79 18.78
C CYS A 31 2.99 24.81 18.80
N LEU A 32 3.63 24.88 19.97
CA LEU A 32 5.10 24.85 20.10
C LEU A 32 5.68 23.46 19.79
N TYR A 33 5.03 22.40 20.27
CA TYR A 33 5.40 21.01 19.96
C TYR A 33 5.22 20.69 18.47
N VAL A 34 4.17 21.24 17.87
CA VAL A 34 3.83 21.15 16.44
C VAL A 34 4.79 21.93 15.58
N GLY A 35 5.18 23.13 16.01
CA GLY A 35 6.25 23.89 15.38
C GLY A 35 7.53 23.06 15.35
N GLY A 36 7.94 22.49 16.49
CA GLY A 36 9.12 21.62 16.58
C GLY A 36 9.08 20.42 15.60
N LEU A 37 7.95 19.71 15.53
CA LEU A 37 7.77 18.57 14.62
C LEU A 37 7.68 18.97 13.14
N TYR A 38 6.96 20.06 12.81
CA TYR A 38 6.82 20.56 11.44
C TYR A 38 8.15 20.99 10.81
N TYR A 39 9.06 21.55 11.63
CA TYR A 39 10.42 21.84 11.17
C TYR A 39 11.30 20.60 11.07
N GLY A 40 10.98 19.51 11.76
CA GLY A 40 11.70 18.23 11.70
C GLY A 40 11.30 17.30 10.54
N THR A 41 10.10 17.45 9.96
CA THR A 41 9.59 16.53 8.92
C THR A 41 9.69 17.07 7.49
N LYS A 42 10.29 18.23 7.26
CA LYS A 42 10.43 18.79 5.90
C LYS A 42 11.23 17.88 4.98
N ASP A 43 12.20 17.15 5.52
CA ASP A 43 13.06 16.24 4.77
C ASP A 43 12.37 14.90 4.45
N LEU A 44 11.15 14.66 4.97
CA LEU A 44 10.35 13.45 4.71
C LEU A 44 9.24 13.68 3.67
N ALA A 45 8.99 14.93 3.29
CA ALA A 45 7.87 15.29 2.44
C ALA A 45 8.28 15.29 0.96
N VAL A 46 7.84 14.26 0.24
CA VAL A 46 7.94 14.19 -1.22
C VAL A 46 6.67 14.76 -1.84
N ARG A 47 6.78 15.86 -2.61
CA ARG A 47 5.64 16.68 -3.06
C ARG A 47 5.32 16.57 -4.54
N SER A 48 6.08 15.78 -5.28
CA SER A 48 5.72 15.39 -6.65
C SER A 48 6.28 14.01 -6.98
N GLU A 49 5.82 13.43 -8.09
CA GLU A 49 6.44 12.23 -8.65
C GLU A 49 7.90 12.49 -9.03
N GLU A 50 8.21 13.67 -9.57
CA GLU A 50 9.59 14.05 -9.87
C GLU A 50 10.46 14.07 -8.61
N GLU A 51 10.00 14.70 -7.53
CA GLU A 51 10.70 14.67 -6.25
C GLU A 51 10.85 13.24 -5.71
N LEU A 52 9.85 12.37 -5.93
CA LEU A 52 9.91 10.97 -5.53
C LEU A 52 11.02 10.24 -6.29
N LEU A 53 11.09 10.45 -7.60
CA LEU A 53 12.07 9.85 -8.49
C LEU A 53 13.50 10.34 -8.19
N GLN A 54 13.66 11.59 -7.76
CA GLN A 54 14.97 12.15 -7.37
C GLN A 54 15.36 11.83 -5.92
N ALA A 55 14.45 11.33 -5.09
CA ALA A 55 14.75 11.01 -3.69
C ALA A 55 15.78 9.87 -3.58
N SER A 56 16.66 9.95 -2.58
CA SER A 56 17.61 8.87 -2.25
C SER A 56 16.85 7.62 -1.85
N VAL A 57 17.27 6.44 -2.30
CA VAL A 57 16.70 5.10 -2.00
C VAL A 57 16.63 4.72 -0.51
N LEU A 58 17.27 5.52 0.36
CA LEU A 58 17.14 5.44 1.83
C LEU A 58 16.00 6.28 2.41
N HIS A 59 15.25 7.02 1.59
CA HIS A 59 14.13 7.80 2.06
C HIS A 59 13.10 6.89 2.76
N PRO A 60 12.56 7.28 3.93
CA PRO A 60 11.67 6.43 4.72
C PRO A 60 10.39 5.94 4.02
N LEU A 61 9.99 6.58 2.92
CA LEU A 61 8.82 6.17 2.13
C LEU A 61 9.02 4.84 1.37
N PHE A 62 10.27 4.44 1.12
CA PHE A 62 10.59 3.22 0.36
C PHE A 62 11.82 2.50 0.92
N ASN A 63 12.26 2.85 2.14
CA ASN A 63 13.38 2.18 2.78
C ASN A 63 12.92 0.87 3.40
N THR A 64 13.13 -0.20 2.64
CA THR A 64 12.85 -1.56 3.04
C THR A 64 14.06 -2.41 2.67
N GLU A 65 14.96 -2.62 3.64
CA GLU A 65 16.17 -3.43 3.44
C GLU A 65 15.85 -4.86 2.96
N GLU A 66 14.63 -5.34 3.25
CA GLU A 66 14.12 -6.66 2.85
C GLU A 66 14.10 -6.92 1.33
N HIS A 67 14.12 -5.85 0.52
CA HIS A 67 13.99 -5.94 -0.94
C HIS A 67 15.32 -5.75 -1.69
N PHE A 68 16.44 -5.75 -0.96
CA PHE A 68 17.79 -5.70 -1.52
C PHE A 68 18.59 -6.93 -1.17
N ALA A 69 19.46 -7.34 -2.10
CA ALA A 69 20.57 -8.23 -1.80
C ALA A 69 21.64 -7.43 -1.05
N PRO A 70 21.85 -7.65 0.27
CA PRO A 70 22.72 -6.80 1.08
C PRO A 70 24.16 -6.74 0.54
N GLU A 71 24.64 -7.80 -0.09
CA GLU A 71 25.96 -7.89 -0.71
C GLU A 71 26.16 -6.99 -1.94
N TYR A 72 25.07 -6.48 -2.53
CA TYR A 72 25.08 -5.67 -3.76
C TYR A 72 24.45 -4.28 -3.56
N TRP A 73 23.94 -4.00 -2.36
CA TRP A 73 23.17 -2.79 -2.07
C TRP A 73 24.02 -1.51 -2.17
N GLN A 74 23.44 -0.47 -2.79
CA GLN A 74 24.05 0.86 -2.88
C GLN A 74 23.14 1.92 -2.24
N ALA A 75 23.50 2.33 -1.03
CA ALA A 75 22.79 3.35 -0.25
C ALA A 75 22.64 4.72 -0.95
N SER A 76 23.54 5.08 -1.87
CA SER A 76 23.60 6.42 -2.49
C SER A 76 22.78 6.56 -3.77
N MET A 77 21.94 5.59 -4.12
CA MET A 77 21.16 5.59 -5.36
C MET A 77 19.93 6.50 -5.27
N GLN A 78 19.44 7.01 -6.41
CA GLN A 78 18.15 7.67 -6.49
C GLN A 78 17.04 6.69 -6.87
N GLN A 79 15.80 6.97 -6.48
CA GLN A 79 14.67 6.09 -6.77
C GLN A 79 14.47 5.85 -8.27
N LYS A 80 14.70 6.84 -9.13
CA LYS A 80 14.64 6.64 -10.59
C LYS A 80 15.63 5.60 -11.09
N ASP A 81 16.85 5.59 -10.54
CA ASP A 81 17.91 4.66 -10.93
C ASP A 81 17.57 3.25 -10.41
N ARG A 82 16.94 3.17 -9.22
CA ARG A 82 16.36 1.93 -8.69
C ARG A 82 15.29 1.37 -9.64
N LEU A 83 14.34 2.19 -10.08
CA LEU A 83 13.27 1.74 -10.98
C LEU A 83 13.80 1.30 -12.35
N GLU A 84 14.81 1.97 -12.88
CA GLU A 84 15.48 1.56 -14.12
C GLU A 84 16.16 0.20 -13.94
N ALA A 85 16.86 0.00 -12.83
CA ALA A 85 17.47 -1.28 -12.49
C ALA A 85 16.43 -2.39 -12.27
N LEU A 86 15.32 -2.08 -11.59
CA LEU A 86 14.20 -3.01 -11.36
C LEU A 86 13.55 -3.44 -12.68
N THR A 87 13.30 -2.48 -13.57
CA THR A 87 12.77 -2.74 -14.91
C THR A 87 13.70 -3.66 -15.69
N THR A 88 15.00 -3.35 -15.70
CA THR A 88 16.03 -4.14 -16.37
C THR A 88 16.11 -5.56 -15.79
N ALA A 89 16.10 -5.68 -14.46
CA ALA A 89 16.13 -6.94 -13.76
C ALA A 89 14.89 -7.80 -14.04
N THR A 90 13.70 -7.18 -14.03
CA THR A 90 12.43 -7.86 -14.33
C THR A 90 12.46 -8.46 -15.74
N HIS A 91 12.86 -7.66 -16.73
CA HIS A 91 12.95 -8.13 -18.13
C HIS A 91 14.01 -9.22 -18.29
N THR A 92 15.16 -9.07 -17.65
CA THR A 92 16.26 -10.04 -17.74
C THR A 92 15.87 -11.37 -17.10
N ALA A 93 15.28 -11.34 -15.90
CA ALA A 93 14.81 -12.52 -15.21
C ALA A 93 13.70 -13.23 -16.00
N ALA A 94 12.70 -12.51 -16.51
CA ALA A 94 11.63 -13.08 -17.32
C ALA A 94 12.16 -13.75 -18.61
N LYS A 95 13.09 -13.09 -19.31
CA LYS A 95 13.74 -13.64 -20.50
C LYS A 95 14.58 -14.88 -20.18
N ALA A 96 15.32 -14.86 -19.08
CA ALA A 96 16.12 -15.99 -18.64
C ALA A 96 15.25 -17.20 -18.29
N LEU A 97 14.17 -16.99 -17.53
CA LEU A 97 13.16 -18.01 -17.21
C LEU A 97 12.56 -18.61 -18.49
N GLN A 98 12.15 -17.77 -19.45
CA GLN A 98 11.65 -18.22 -20.74
C GLN A 98 12.66 -19.07 -21.51
N SER A 99 13.95 -18.72 -21.45
CA SER A 99 15.02 -19.45 -22.15
C SER A 99 15.31 -20.84 -21.56
N VAL A 100 15.01 -21.03 -20.27
CA VAL A 100 15.10 -22.33 -19.59
C VAL A 100 13.77 -23.09 -19.62
N GLY A 101 12.83 -22.68 -20.47
CA GLY A 101 11.56 -23.38 -20.68
C GLY A 101 10.48 -23.05 -19.65
N VAL A 102 10.63 -21.99 -18.86
CA VAL A 102 9.68 -21.60 -17.80
C VAL A 102 9.14 -20.19 -18.11
N PRO A 103 8.04 -20.05 -18.86
CA PRO A 103 7.45 -18.75 -19.12
C PRO A 103 7.07 -18.05 -17.80
N ALA A 104 7.61 -16.86 -17.59
CA ALA A 104 7.26 -16.01 -16.45
C ALA A 104 6.21 -14.98 -16.85
N PHE A 105 5.37 -14.55 -15.90
CA PHE A 105 4.40 -13.48 -16.06
C PHE A 105 4.53 -12.41 -14.98
N LEU A 106 4.10 -11.18 -15.27
CA LEU A 106 4.06 -10.10 -14.27
C LEU A 106 3.09 -10.43 -13.16
N GLU A 107 3.53 -10.18 -11.94
CA GLU A 107 2.79 -10.47 -10.73
C GLU A 107 2.84 -9.29 -9.75
N SER A 108 2.03 -9.33 -8.69
CA SER A 108 2.04 -8.39 -7.56
C SER A 108 2.21 -6.92 -7.97
N ALA A 109 3.23 -6.23 -7.46
CA ALA A 109 3.40 -4.79 -7.63
C ALA A 109 3.71 -4.40 -9.08
N GLY A 110 4.47 -5.24 -9.80
CA GLY A 110 4.74 -5.06 -11.23
C GLY A 110 3.46 -5.12 -12.09
N LEU A 111 2.55 -6.05 -11.79
CA LEU A 111 1.26 -6.13 -12.49
C LEU A 111 0.30 -4.98 -12.10
N ILE A 112 0.37 -4.52 -10.84
CA ILE A 112 -0.37 -3.32 -10.40
C ILE A 112 0.15 -2.08 -11.14
N GLY A 113 1.47 -1.93 -11.26
CA GLY A 113 2.13 -0.90 -12.05
C GLY A 113 1.65 -0.96 -13.50
N TRP A 114 1.62 -2.16 -14.09
CA TRP A 114 1.15 -2.35 -15.46
C TRP A 114 -0.28 -1.81 -15.66
N LEU A 115 -1.19 -2.12 -14.73
CA LEU A 115 -2.59 -1.65 -14.76
C LEU A 115 -2.76 -0.14 -14.56
N ARG A 116 -1.87 0.49 -13.78
CA ARG A 116 -2.10 1.85 -13.23
C ARG A 116 -1.18 2.93 -13.77
N HIS A 117 -0.02 2.56 -14.29
CA HIS A 117 1.09 3.45 -14.63
C HIS A 117 1.56 3.23 -16.07
N ASN A 118 0.60 3.22 -17.01
CA ASN A 118 0.87 3.11 -18.44
C ASN A 118 1.81 1.94 -18.77
N ARG A 119 1.48 0.75 -18.25
CA ARG A 119 2.28 -0.45 -18.47
C ARG A 119 3.73 -0.33 -17.95
N SER A 120 3.96 0.28 -16.80
CA SER A 120 5.29 0.50 -16.22
C SER A 120 5.32 0.20 -14.71
N GLN A 121 6.49 0.30 -14.08
CA GLN A 121 6.67 0.13 -12.64
C GLN A 121 5.87 1.16 -11.81
N LEU A 122 5.55 0.81 -10.57
CA LEU A 122 5.10 1.79 -9.59
C LEU A 122 6.26 2.73 -9.23
N PRO A 123 6.07 4.06 -9.20
CA PRO A 123 7.18 4.98 -8.92
C PRO A 123 7.84 4.76 -7.56
N TRP A 124 7.11 4.22 -6.60
CA TRP A 124 7.56 3.95 -5.23
C TRP A 124 7.88 2.48 -4.96
N ASP A 125 7.96 1.63 -5.99
CA ASP A 125 8.32 0.22 -5.80
C ASP A 125 9.77 0.05 -5.35
N SER A 126 10.03 -1.03 -4.62
CA SER A 126 11.35 -1.40 -4.09
C SER A 126 11.93 -2.69 -4.69
N ASP A 127 11.07 -3.60 -5.12
CA ASP A 127 11.38 -4.88 -5.77
C ASP A 127 10.52 -5.10 -7.02
N GLY A 128 10.72 -6.23 -7.69
CA GLY A 128 9.85 -6.70 -8.75
C GLY A 128 9.45 -8.15 -8.52
N ASP A 129 8.27 -8.52 -8.98
CA ASP A 129 7.72 -9.85 -8.77
C ASP A 129 7.37 -10.52 -10.10
N LEU A 130 7.72 -11.80 -10.21
CA LEU A 130 7.37 -12.65 -11.35
C LEU A 130 6.66 -13.91 -10.86
N GLY A 131 5.60 -14.29 -11.57
CA GLY A 131 4.94 -15.58 -11.40
C GLY A 131 5.41 -16.60 -12.43
N ILE A 132 5.50 -17.87 -12.02
CA ILE A 132 5.70 -19.04 -12.89
C ILE A 132 4.68 -20.13 -12.57
N LEU A 133 4.45 -21.05 -13.52
CA LEU A 133 3.63 -22.24 -13.26
C LEU A 133 4.55 -23.37 -12.74
N GLU A 134 4.18 -23.99 -11.61
CA GLU A 134 4.97 -25.07 -10.99
C GLU A 134 5.18 -26.23 -11.98
N ALA A 135 4.12 -26.63 -12.69
CA ALA A 135 4.14 -27.73 -13.64
C ALA A 135 5.12 -27.48 -14.80
N ASP A 136 5.13 -26.27 -15.36
CA ASP A 136 6.03 -25.90 -16.46
C ASP A 136 7.49 -25.92 -16.01
N CYS A 137 7.76 -25.43 -14.79
CA CYS A 137 9.09 -25.46 -14.19
C CYS A 137 9.61 -26.89 -14.02
N ILE A 138 8.78 -27.77 -13.44
CA ILE A 138 9.12 -29.18 -13.23
C ILE A 138 9.35 -29.88 -14.59
N GLN A 139 8.46 -29.65 -15.56
CA GLN A 139 8.56 -30.25 -16.89
C GLN A 139 9.84 -29.81 -17.62
N ALA A 140 10.24 -28.56 -17.47
CA ALA A 140 11.46 -28.03 -18.07
C ALA A 140 12.74 -28.55 -17.38
N GLY A 141 12.63 -29.16 -16.19
CA GLY A 141 13.80 -29.52 -15.39
C GLY A 141 14.64 -28.30 -15.00
N ALA A 142 13.99 -27.15 -14.82
CA ALA A 142 14.67 -25.90 -14.53
C ALA A 142 15.30 -25.94 -13.13
N SER A 143 16.50 -25.40 -13.01
CA SER A 143 17.31 -25.43 -11.79
C SER A 143 17.98 -24.08 -11.57
N LYS A 144 18.51 -23.86 -10.37
CA LYS A 144 19.31 -22.67 -10.06
C LYS A 144 20.50 -22.55 -11.00
N GLU A 145 21.13 -23.67 -11.35
CA GLU A 145 22.28 -23.73 -12.26
C GLU A 145 21.90 -23.33 -13.68
N SER A 146 20.78 -23.84 -14.21
CA SER A 146 20.33 -23.47 -15.55
C SER A 146 19.92 -22.00 -15.63
N LEU A 147 19.20 -21.50 -14.62
CA LEU A 147 18.80 -20.09 -14.57
C LEU A 147 20.01 -19.17 -14.40
N SER A 148 21.00 -19.55 -13.57
CA SER A 148 22.24 -18.78 -13.37
C SER A 148 23.02 -18.57 -14.66
N LYS A 149 23.04 -19.58 -15.53
CA LYS A 149 23.65 -19.47 -16.87
C LYS A 149 22.87 -18.55 -17.80
N ALA A 150 21.56 -18.49 -17.64
CA ALA A 150 20.66 -17.74 -18.52
C ALA A 150 20.56 -16.24 -18.18
N VAL A 151 20.66 -15.86 -16.89
CA VAL A 151 20.52 -14.45 -16.46
C VAL A 151 21.73 -13.57 -16.81
N GLY A 152 22.90 -14.17 -17.05
CA GLY A 152 24.14 -13.45 -17.38
C GLY A 152 24.93 -12.96 -16.16
N GLU A 153 26.10 -12.36 -16.43
CA GLU A 153 27.10 -12.02 -15.40
C GLU A 153 26.68 -10.86 -14.49
N ASP A 154 25.88 -9.92 -15.00
CA ASP A 154 25.38 -8.76 -14.23
C ASP A 154 24.38 -9.14 -13.14
N PHE A 155 23.91 -10.39 -13.15
CA PHE A 155 22.89 -10.90 -12.24
C PHE A 155 23.40 -12.09 -11.41
N ALA A 156 22.78 -12.28 -10.26
CA ALA A 156 22.99 -13.42 -9.38
C ALA A 156 21.65 -14.09 -9.12
N VAL A 157 21.56 -15.40 -9.35
CA VAL A 157 20.44 -16.20 -8.84
C VAL A 157 20.76 -16.56 -7.41
N LEU A 158 20.13 -15.89 -6.45
CA LEU A 158 20.35 -16.12 -5.02
C LEU A 158 19.71 -17.45 -4.61
N LYS A 159 18.53 -17.73 -5.17
CA LYS A 159 17.73 -18.93 -4.93
C LYS A 159 16.86 -19.21 -6.15
N PHE A 160 16.63 -20.48 -6.45
CA PHE A 160 15.63 -20.89 -7.45
C PHE A 160 15.36 -22.39 -7.33
N ALA A 161 14.09 -22.76 -7.23
CA ALA A 161 13.60 -24.12 -7.32
C ALA A 161 12.19 -24.11 -7.96
N CYS A 162 11.70 -25.27 -8.41
CA CYS A 162 10.32 -25.37 -8.89
C CYS A 162 9.31 -25.57 -7.75
N THR A 163 9.74 -26.16 -6.63
CA THR A 163 8.93 -26.39 -5.43
C THR A 163 9.69 -25.92 -4.19
N CYS A 164 8.97 -25.60 -3.11
CA CYS A 164 9.56 -25.07 -1.87
C CYS A 164 9.77 -26.12 -0.77
N GLU A 165 10.43 -27.25 -1.09
CA GLU A 165 10.58 -28.37 -0.15
C GLU A 165 11.83 -28.28 0.74
N GLU A 166 13.00 -27.90 0.22
CA GLU A 166 14.26 -27.83 1.02
C GLU A 166 15.04 -26.52 0.82
N ASP A 167 15.10 -25.98 -0.39
CA ASP A 167 15.87 -24.76 -0.75
C ASP A 167 15.13 -23.44 -0.49
N CYS A 168 14.01 -23.47 0.26
CA CYS A 168 13.24 -22.28 0.61
C CYS A 168 13.54 -21.70 2.00
N ALA A 169 14.67 -22.04 2.61
CA ALA A 169 15.12 -21.42 3.85
C ALA A 169 15.50 -19.94 3.62
N GLY A 170 15.00 -19.05 4.50
CA GLY A 170 15.05 -17.59 4.29
C GLY A 170 13.84 -17.10 3.49
N ASP A 171 13.29 -15.94 3.87
CA ASP A 171 12.11 -15.30 3.23
C ASP A 171 10.73 -15.96 3.48
N ASN A 172 10.51 -16.52 4.69
CA ASN A 172 9.21 -17.09 5.11
C ASN A 172 8.65 -18.19 4.19
N LYS A 173 9.49 -18.80 3.35
CA LYS A 173 9.11 -19.79 2.32
C LYS A 173 8.13 -19.27 1.26
N ARG A 174 7.95 -17.95 1.14
CA ARG A 174 6.92 -17.33 0.26
C ARG A 174 7.23 -17.44 -1.23
N MET A 175 8.52 -17.49 -1.59
CA MET A 175 8.99 -17.45 -2.97
C MET A 175 9.87 -18.66 -3.28
N VAL A 176 9.82 -19.10 -4.54
CA VAL A 176 10.63 -20.23 -5.03
C VAL A 176 11.96 -19.78 -5.62
N GLY A 177 12.10 -18.50 -5.97
CA GLY A 177 13.36 -17.96 -6.47
C GLY A 177 13.54 -16.47 -6.23
N ARG A 178 14.78 -16.02 -6.38
CA ARG A 178 15.20 -14.63 -6.27
C ARG A 178 16.41 -14.36 -7.15
N VAL A 179 16.30 -13.35 -8.01
CA VAL A 179 17.38 -12.88 -8.90
C VAL A 179 17.76 -11.46 -8.49
N ALA A 180 19.04 -11.23 -8.21
CA ALA A 180 19.56 -9.92 -7.81
C ALA A 180 20.44 -9.31 -8.90
N HIS A 181 20.29 -8.02 -9.14
CA HIS A 181 21.21 -7.26 -9.97
C HIS A 181 22.47 -6.91 -9.17
N ARG A 182 23.65 -7.37 -9.61
CA ARG A 182 24.89 -7.30 -8.81
C ARG A 182 25.39 -5.89 -8.53
N LYS A 183 25.01 -4.92 -9.38
CA LYS A 183 25.46 -3.54 -9.22
C LYS A 183 24.59 -2.77 -8.22
N THR A 184 23.27 -2.95 -8.26
CA THR A 184 22.34 -2.12 -7.48
C THR A 184 21.74 -2.87 -6.28
N GLY A 185 21.81 -4.19 -6.30
CA GLY A 185 21.21 -5.07 -5.31
C GLY A 185 19.70 -5.22 -5.41
N VAL A 186 19.04 -4.61 -6.40
CA VAL A 186 17.60 -4.80 -6.59
C VAL A 186 17.28 -6.27 -6.84
N CYS A 187 16.22 -6.77 -6.21
CA CYS A 187 15.79 -8.16 -6.30
C CYS A 187 14.52 -8.30 -7.13
N ILE A 188 14.45 -9.43 -7.84
CA ILE A 188 13.24 -9.95 -8.47
C ILE A 188 12.84 -11.22 -7.75
N ASP A 189 11.70 -11.20 -7.07
CA ASP A 189 11.13 -12.35 -6.38
C ASP A 189 10.32 -13.20 -7.39
N ILE A 190 10.44 -14.53 -7.27
CA ILE A 190 9.79 -15.48 -8.17
C ILE A 190 8.84 -16.36 -7.36
N PHE A 191 7.56 -16.33 -7.73
CA PHE A 191 6.48 -17.09 -7.10
C PHE A 191 5.99 -18.21 -8.02
N ALA A 192 5.73 -19.38 -7.45
CA ALA A 192 5.16 -20.50 -8.19
C ALA A 192 3.66 -20.64 -7.93
N TYR A 193 2.92 -21.02 -8.96
CA TYR A 193 1.49 -21.24 -8.92
C TYR A 193 1.13 -22.65 -9.37
N ALA A 194 0.17 -23.26 -8.68
CA ALA A 194 -0.26 -24.64 -8.92
C ALA A 194 -1.75 -24.82 -8.61
N PRO A 195 -2.38 -25.93 -9.06
CA PRO A 195 -3.70 -26.33 -8.58
C PRO A 195 -3.72 -26.47 -7.06
N VAL A 196 -4.84 -26.10 -6.44
CA VAL A 196 -5.01 -26.19 -4.98
C VAL A 196 -4.82 -27.63 -4.49
N LYS A 197 -3.86 -27.85 -3.58
CA LYS A 197 -3.62 -29.19 -2.98
C LYS A 197 -4.70 -29.58 -1.98
N LYS A 198 -5.27 -28.59 -1.28
CA LYS A 198 -6.31 -28.78 -0.26
C LYS A 198 -7.44 -27.76 -0.42
N SER A 199 -8.61 -28.24 -0.81
CA SER A 199 -9.81 -27.39 -0.94
C SER A 199 -10.26 -26.85 0.42
N ARG A 200 -10.56 -25.53 0.46
CA ARG A 200 -11.14 -24.80 1.58
C ARG A 200 -12.65 -25.05 1.68
N ALA A 201 -13.22 -24.79 2.86
CA ALA A 201 -14.66 -24.97 3.09
C ALA A 201 -15.52 -24.09 2.16
N TRP A 202 -15.13 -22.83 1.97
CA TRP A 202 -15.86 -21.89 1.13
C TRP A 202 -15.85 -22.29 -0.35
N GLN A 203 -14.79 -22.95 -0.85
CA GLN A 203 -14.71 -23.44 -2.24
C GLN A 203 -15.74 -24.54 -2.54
N LYS A 204 -16.30 -25.18 -1.51
CA LYS A 204 -17.29 -26.26 -1.64
C LYS A 204 -18.73 -25.73 -1.69
N GLU A 205 -18.94 -24.42 -1.55
CA GLU A 205 -20.27 -23.84 -1.70
C GLU A 205 -20.78 -24.05 -3.15
N PRO A 206 -22.08 -24.33 -3.37
CA PRO A 206 -22.60 -24.65 -4.70
C PRO A 206 -22.31 -23.59 -5.78
N ARG A 207 -22.16 -22.32 -5.39
CA ARG A 207 -21.81 -21.23 -6.32
C ARG A 207 -20.36 -21.28 -6.84
N TYR A 208 -19.52 -22.14 -6.28
CA TYR A 208 -18.10 -22.27 -6.61
C TYR A 208 -17.73 -23.69 -7.08
N SER A 209 -18.71 -24.60 -7.22
CA SER A 209 -18.46 -26.01 -7.52
C SER A 209 -17.77 -26.25 -8.86
N ASP A 210 -18.00 -25.36 -9.82
CA ASP A 210 -17.54 -25.52 -11.20
C ASP A 210 -16.26 -24.73 -11.48
N ILE A 211 -15.66 -24.13 -10.46
CA ILE A 211 -14.44 -23.33 -10.58
C ILE A 211 -13.22 -24.21 -10.31
N GLU A 212 -12.30 -24.26 -11.27
CA GLU A 212 -10.97 -24.81 -11.05
C GLU A 212 -10.13 -23.77 -10.29
N TRP A 213 -9.68 -24.13 -9.09
CA TRP A 213 -8.95 -23.23 -8.19
C TRP A 213 -7.46 -23.49 -8.19
N TRP A 214 -6.69 -22.41 -8.29
CA TRP A 214 -5.24 -22.41 -8.21
C TRP A 214 -4.79 -21.56 -7.02
N GLU A 215 -3.58 -21.80 -6.55
CA GLU A 215 -2.97 -21.08 -5.43
C GLU A 215 -1.49 -20.80 -5.66
N ARG A 216 -0.98 -19.78 -4.97
CA ARG A 216 0.45 -19.57 -4.83
C ARG A 216 1.03 -20.64 -3.90
N VAL A 217 2.10 -21.29 -4.33
CA VAL A 217 2.69 -22.45 -3.64
C VAL A 217 3.40 -22.01 -2.36
N ASN A 218 3.09 -22.68 -1.24
CA ASN A 218 3.74 -22.52 0.06
C ASN A 218 3.74 -21.10 0.65
N ASP A 219 2.72 -20.30 0.32
CA ASP A 219 2.55 -18.98 0.92
C ASP A 219 1.93 -19.07 2.33
N HIS A 220 2.29 -18.11 3.18
CA HIS A 220 1.75 -17.91 4.52
C HIS A 220 0.33 -17.31 4.50
N ALA A 221 -0.06 -16.68 3.39
CA ALA A 221 -1.40 -16.13 3.17
C ALA A 221 -2.19 -16.94 2.12
N ASP A 222 -3.52 -16.85 2.18
CA ASP A 222 -4.40 -17.56 1.25
C ASP A 222 -4.53 -16.82 -0.10
N PHE A 223 -3.58 -17.04 -1.00
CA PHE A 223 -3.62 -16.54 -2.38
C PHE A 223 -4.27 -17.55 -3.33
N THR A 224 -5.56 -17.81 -3.09
CA THR A 224 -6.36 -18.72 -3.91
C THR A 224 -7.25 -17.95 -4.88
N PHE A 225 -7.24 -18.35 -6.16
CA PHE A 225 -7.96 -17.66 -7.23
C PHE A 225 -8.51 -18.65 -8.27
N PRO A 226 -9.54 -18.26 -9.06
CA PRO A 226 -10.01 -19.03 -10.20
C PRO A 226 -8.91 -19.11 -11.25
N LYS A 227 -8.61 -20.32 -11.76
CA LYS A 227 -7.62 -20.54 -12.81
C LYS A 227 -7.78 -19.59 -14.01
N ASP A 228 -9.02 -19.37 -14.44
CA ASP A 228 -9.36 -18.53 -15.60
C ASP A 228 -9.09 -17.04 -15.38
N SER A 229 -8.72 -16.62 -14.15
CA SER A 229 -8.21 -15.27 -13.90
C SER A 229 -6.74 -15.13 -14.32
N LEU A 230 -5.98 -16.22 -14.26
CA LEU A 230 -4.57 -16.30 -14.65
C LEU A 230 -4.39 -16.82 -16.08
N LEU A 231 -5.06 -17.91 -16.45
CA LEU A 231 -4.85 -18.61 -17.72
C LEU A 231 -6.00 -18.39 -18.73
N PRO A 232 -5.73 -18.41 -20.05
CA PRO A 232 -4.41 -18.48 -20.66
C PRO A 232 -3.64 -17.15 -20.49
N LEU A 233 -2.32 -17.25 -20.30
CA LEU A 233 -1.46 -16.08 -20.24
C LEU A 233 -1.51 -15.27 -21.54
N GLN A 234 -1.33 -13.95 -21.45
CA GLN A 234 -1.36 -13.02 -22.57
C GLN A 234 0.01 -12.36 -22.78
N GLN A 235 0.33 -11.99 -24.01
CA GLN A 235 1.50 -11.16 -24.32
C GLN A 235 1.07 -9.68 -24.37
N ASP A 236 1.79 -8.81 -23.68
CA ASP A 236 1.70 -7.36 -23.82
C ASP A 236 3.10 -6.75 -23.58
N THR A 237 3.15 -5.47 -23.28
CA THR A 237 4.36 -4.70 -23.03
C THR A 237 4.41 -4.27 -21.58
N PHE A 238 5.62 -4.20 -21.03
CA PHE A 238 5.92 -3.62 -19.73
C PHE A 238 7.20 -2.79 -19.86
N ALA A 239 7.13 -1.52 -19.51
CA ALA A 239 8.21 -0.54 -19.66
C ALA A 239 8.89 -0.62 -21.04
N GLY A 240 8.10 -0.81 -22.10
CA GLY A 240 8.56 -0.87 -23.49
C GLY A 240 9.09 -2.22 -23.98
N ALA A 241 9.23 -3.24 -23.13
CA ALA A 241 9.64 -4.59 -23.54
C ALA A 241 8.44 -5.56 -23.55
N GLN A 242 8.53 -6.63 -24.35
CA GLN A 242 7.52 -7.69 -24.36
C GLN A 242 7.53 -8.46 -23.03
N MET A 243 6.35 -8.74 -22.51
CA MET A 243 6.15 -9.40 -21.24
C MET A 243 4.85 -10.20 -21.23
N THR A 244 4.83 -11.28 -20.45
CA THR A 244 3.62 -12.07 -20.25
C THR A 244 2.81 -11.53 -19.07
N ILE A 245 1.48 -11.50 -19.17
CA ILE A 245 0.56 -11.08 -18.11
C ILE A 245 -0.58 -12.11 -17.91
N PRO A 246 -1.29 -12.09 -16.77
CA PRO A 246 -2.47 -12.91 -16.55
C PRO A 246 -3.61 -12.67 -17.56
N ALA A 247 -4.49 -13.65 -17.73
CA ALA A 247 -5.67 -13.58 -18.61
C ALA A 247 -6.64 -12.45 -18.25
N LYS A 248 -6.83 -12.23 -16.95
CA LYS A 248 -7.71 -11.20 -16.40
C LYS A 248 -6.97 -10.46 -15.30
N PRO A 249 -5.99 -9.59 -15.62
CA PRO A 249 -5.07 -8.99 -14.65
C PRO A 249 -5.76 -8.34 -13.45
N ARG A 250 -6.86 -7.62 -13.69
CA ARG A 250 -7.65 -6.97 -12.64
C ARG A 250 -8.37 -7.97 -11.73
N GLU A 251 -8.91 -9.04 -12.30
CA GLU A 251 -9.59 -10.08 -11.53
C GLU A 251 -8.58 -10.87 -10.70
N PHE A 252 -7.48 -11.29 -11.32
CA PHE A 252 -6.37 -12.00 -10.67
C PHE A 252 -5.87 -11.23 -9.43
N LEU A 253 -5.47 -9.97 -9.62
CA LEU A 253 -5.03 -9.14 -8.49
C LEU A 253 -6.13 -8.94 -7.45
N SER A 254 -7.42 -8.94 -7.83
CA SER A 254 -8.51 -8.73 -6.87
C SER A 254 -8.68 -9.88 -5.88
N TRP A 255 -8.15 -11.06 -6.22
CA TRP A 255 -8.04 -12.18 -5.31
C TRP A 255 -6.86 -12.03 -4.36
N GLU A 256 -5.75 -11.43 -4.81
CA GLU A 256 -4.57 -11.21 -3.97
C GLU A 256 -4.72 -10.01 -3.02
N TYR A 257 -5.22 -8.89 -3.53
CA TYR A 257 -5.25 -7.59 -2.83
C TYR A 257 -6.67 -7.07 -2.58
N GLY A 258 -7.69 -7.84 -2.94
CA GLY A 258 -9.09 -7.49 -2.79
C GLY A 258 -9.67 -6.63 -3.92
N GLN A 259 -10.99 -6.42 -3.87
CA GLN A 259 -11.78 -5.71 -4.88
C GLN A 259 -11.47 -4.19 -5.01
N CYS A 260 -10.55 -3.66 -4.21
CA CYS A 260 -10.27 -2.23 -4.15
C CYS A 260 -9.21 -1.75 -5.16
N LEU A 261 -8.75 -2.61 -6.06
CA LEU A 261 -7.70 -2.27 -7.03
C LEU A 261 -8.10 -1.19 -8.04
N GLY A 262 -9.40 -1.00 -8.27
CA GLY A 262 -9.93 -0.04 -9.24
C GLY A 262 -9.97 1.40 -8.77
N ALA A 263 -9.94 1.66 -7.46
CA ALA A 263 -9.67 3.00 -6.99
C ALA A 263 -8.15 3.14 -6.97
N HIS A 264 -7.63 3.74 -8.04
CA HIS A 264 -6.32 4.38 -8.01
C HIS A 264 -6.24 5.14 -6.67
N VAL A 265 -5.14 5.02 -5.93
CA VAL A 265 -4.93 5.89 -4.76
C VAL A 265 -4.93 7.37 -5.21
N TRP A 266 -5.00 7.64 -6.51
CA TRP A 266 -5.61 8.81 -7.18
C TRP A 266 -7.11 8.97 -6.85
N PRO A 267 -7.45 9.63 -5.73
CA PRO A 267 -7.28 11.08 -5.60
C PRO A 267 -6.47 11.53 -4.37
N TRP A 268 -5.95 10.60 -3.57
CA TRP A 268 -5.09 10.84 -2.42
C TRP A 268 -3.66 11.28 -2.78
N ARG A 269 -3.31 11.25 -4.08
CA ARG A 269 -2.12 11.92 -4.63
C ARG A 269 -2.07 13.40 -4.23
N ILE A 270 -3.22 14.05 -4.16
CA ILE A 270 -3.31 15.43 -3.68
C ILE A 270 -3.04 15.55 -2.18
N LEU A 271 -3.12 14.46 -1.39
CA LEU A 271 -2.76 14.47 0.03
C LEU A 271 -1.28 14.14 0.24
N LEU A 272 -0.73 13.20 -0.53
CA LEU A 272 0.69 12.81 -0.49
C LEU A 272 1.60 13.88 -1.12
N TYR A 273 1.13 14.54 -2.18
CA TYR A 273 1.90 15.48 -2.99
C TYR A 273 1.33 16.91 -2.96
N SER A 274 0.42 17.24 -2.03
CA SER A 274 0.00 18.66 -1.89
C SER A 274 1.19 19.49 -1.42
N PRO A 275 1.49 20.62 -2.08
CA PRO A 275 2.61 21.49 -1.71
C PRO A 275 2.50 22.12 -0.32
N SER A 276 1.35 21.97 0.35
CA SER A 276 1.12 22.50 1.70
C SER A 276 0.02 21.73 2.43
N SER A 277 0.06 21.79 3.76
CA SER A 277 -1.06 21.43 4.63
C SER A 277 -2.36 22.19 4.29
N ASP A 278 -2.30 23.23 3.46
CA ASP A 278 -3.43 24.09 3.11
C ASP A 278 -4.28 23.54 1.97
N THR A 279 -3.73 22.90 0.94
CA THR A 279 -4.55 22.25 -0.11
C THR A 279 -5.22 20.99 0.45
N LEU A 280 -4.53 20.24 1.31
CA LEU A 280 -5.08 19.11 2.05
C LEU A 280 -6.22 19.56 2.98
N ALA A 281 -6.00 20.63 3.75
CA ALA A 281 -7.04 21.24 4.58
C ALA A 281 -8.20 21.79 3.76
N PHE A 282 -7.94 22.40 2.59
CA PHE A 282 -8.98 22.90 1.68
C PHE A 282 -9.81 21.75 1.10
N ILE A 283 -9.19 20.63 0.73
CA ILE A 283 -9.89 19.47 0.17
C ILE A 283 -10.71 18.75 1.24
N LEU A 284 -10.18 18.62 2.46
CA LEU A 284 -10.94 18.09 3.59
C LEU A 284 -12.09 19.03 3.99
N ALA A 285 -11.88 20.35 3.95
CA ALA A 285 -12.93 21.35 4.17
C ALA A 285 -13.99 21.35 3.05
N ALA A 286 -13.58 21.24 1.78
CA ALA A 286 -14.48 21.16 0.63
C ALA A 286 -15.29 19.87 0.62
N LYS A 287 -14.69 18.72 0.99
CA LYS A 287 -15.42 17.46 1.22
C LYS A 287 -16.40 17.58 2.37
N GLY A 288 -16.00 18.18 3.49
CA GLY A 288 -16.90 18.52 4.59
C GLY A 288 -18.09 19.37 4.13
N ALA A 289 -17.84 20.37 3.26
CA ALA A 289 -18.87 21.21 2.67
C ALA A 289 -19.79 20.47 1.68
N VAL A 290 -19.26 19.55 0.86
CA VAL A 290 -20.08 18.69 -0.02
C VAL A 290 -20.96 17.74 0.80
N PHE A 291 -20.45 17.20 1.91
CA PHE A 291 -21.27 16.45 2.88
C PHE A 291 -22.35 17.32 3.56
N MET A 292 -22.08 18.61 3.80
CA MET A 292 -23.09 19.58 4.26
C MET A 292 -24.17 19.84 3.21
N LEU A 293 -23.79 20.03 1.94
CA LEU A 293 -24.71 20.42 0.87
C LEU A 293 -25.53 19.24 0.32
N GLY A 294 -24.96 18.04 0.28
CA GLY A 294 -25.67 16.80 -0.09
C GLY A 294 -26.57 16.26 1.03
N GLY A 295 -26.47 16.80 2.24
CA GLY A 295 -27.23 16.41 3.43
C GLY A 295 -28.55 17.16 3.62
N ALA A 296 -29.04 17.92 2.63
CA ALA A 296 -30.29 18.69 2.72
C ALA A 296 -31.58 17.84 2.88
N GLY A 297 -31.46 16.52 3.09
CA GLY A 297 -32.57 15.62 3.40
C GLY A 297 -32.24 14.51 4.40
N MET A 298 -31.15 14.61 5.18
CA MET A 298 -30.84 13.64 6.24
C MET A 298 -30.78 14.33 7.59
N ASP A 299 -31.43 13.73 8.60
CA ASP A 299 -31.45 14.20 9.99
C ASP A 299 -30.05 14.69 10.42
N ALA A 300 -29.94 15.94 10.86
CA ALA A 300 -28.69 16.72 10.87
C ALA A 300 -27.55 16.18 11.77
N LEU A 301 -27.81 15.18 12.61
CA LEU A 301 -26.90 14.69 13.64
C LEU A 301 -25.67 13.91 13.11
N PRO A 302 -25.78 12.98 12.15
CA PRO A 302 -24.64 12.22 11.64
C PRO A 302 -23.70 13.09 10.79
N ALA A 303 -24.25 14.04 10.04
CA ALA A 303 -23.46 14.95 9.21
C ALA A 303 -22.64 15.94 10.07
N THR A 304 -23.26 16.54 11.09
CA THR A 304 -22.56 17.45 12.01
C THR A 304 -21.47 16.74 12.81
N MET A 305 -21.70 15.50 13.27
CA MET A 305 -20.67 14.72 13.97
C MET A 305 -19.48 14.38 13.07
N VAL A 306 -19.71 13.99 11.81
CA VAL A 306 -18.63 13.77 10.83
C VAL A 306 -17.86 15.06 10.55
N ILE A 307 -18.54 16.22 10.53
CA ILE A 307 -17.91 17.54 10.35
C ILE A 307 -17.03 17.91 11.55
N PHE A 308 -17.52 17.71 12.79
CA PHE A 308 -16.71 17.95 13.98
C PHE A 308 -15.54 16.97 14.10
N CYS A 309 -15.74 15.68 13.78
CA CYS A 309 -14.63 14.70 13.76
C CYS A 309 -13.61 15.04 12.66
N SER A 310 -14.06 15.49 11.48
CA SER A 310 -13.16 15.87 10.37
C SER A 310 -12.43 17.18 10.65
N ALA A 311 -13.08 18.18 11.23
CA ALA A 311 -12.47 19.46 11.63
C ALA A 311 -11.51 19.28 12.81
N ALA A 312 -11.87 18.44 13.79
CA ALA A 312 -10.99 18.03 14.87
C ALA A 312 -9.79 17.26 14.30
N ALA A 313 -10.01 16.30 13.40
CA ALA A 313 -8.93 15.54 12.77
C ALA A 313 -8.01 16.40 11.92
N VAL A 314 -8.52 17.38 11.17
CA VAL A 314 -7.69 18.36 10.45
C VAL A 314 -6.87 19.20 11.42
N THR A 315 -7.46 19.62 12.53
CA THR A 315 -6.76 20.37 13.59
C THR A 315 -5.71 19.51 14.31
N PHE A 316 -5.99 18.23 14.56
CA PHE A 316 -5.06 17.28 15.16
C PHE A 316 -3.96 16.80 14.19
N MET A 317 -4.26 16.65 12.89
CA MET A 317 -3.28 16.36 11.84
C MET A 317 -2.35 17.55 11.58
N ARG A 318 -2.89 18.78 11.57
CA ARG A 318 -2.08 20.01 11.60
C ARG A 318 -1.28 20.13 12.89
N GLY A 319 -1.72 19.45 13.94
CA GLY A 319 -1.15 19.46 15.28
C GLY A 319 -0.20 18.30 15.62
N GLY A 320 0.27 17.51 14.64
CA GLY A 320 1.21 16.40 14.89
C GLY A 320 0.70 15.29 15.81
N LEU A 321 -0.56 15.38 16.26
CA LEU A 321 -1.26 14.38 17.07
C LEU A 321 -1.97 13.40 16.15
N THR A 322 -1.26 12.90 15.14
CA THR A 322 -1.80 12.00 14.11
C THR A 322 -2.46 10.79 14.74
N LEU A 323 -1.93 10.25 15.84
CA LEU A 323 -2.53 9.12 16.55
C LEU A 323 -3.89 9.46 17.19
N LEU A 324 -4.05 10.63 17.80
CA LEU A 324 -5.35 11.06 18.36
C LEU A 324 -6.34 11.49 17.26
N ALA A 325 -5.84 12.08 16.17
CA ALA A 325 -6.64 12.35 14.98
C ALA A 325 -7.18 11.06 14.37
N VAL A 326 -6.31 10.06 14.21
CA VAL A 326 -6.63 8.73 13.67
C VAL A 326 -7.53 7.99 14.64
N LEU A 327 -7.28 7.99 15.95
CA LEU A 327 -8.18 7.37 16.94
C LEU A 327 -9.56 8.04 16.96
N GLY A 328 -9.62 9.37 16.83
CA GLY A 328 -10.86 10.14 16.73
C GLY A 328 -11.63 9.82 15.45
N ILE A 329 -10.95 9.80 14.29
CA ILE A 329 -11.57 9.39 13.03
C ILE A 329 -12.02 7.93 13.13
N CYS A 330 -11.14 6.99 13.52
CA CYS A 330 -11.44 5.57 13.67
C CYS A 330 -12.61 5.32 14.64
N ALA A 331 -12.75 6.08 15.72
CA ALA A 331 -13.90 5.98 16.62
C ALA A 331 -15.21 6.48 15.96
N CYS A 332 -15.16 7.62 15.27
CA CYS A 332 -16.32 8.12 14.51
C CYS A 332 -16.67 7.17 13.34
N GLU A 333 -15.67 6.55 12.72
CA GLU A 333 -15.85 5.59 11.64
C GLU A 333 -16.38 4.23 12.12
N PHE A 334 -15.85 3.71 13.22
CA PHE A 334 -16.37 2.50 13.87
C PHE A 334 -17.84 2.67 14.23
N LEU A 335 -18.23 3.85 14.72
CA LEU A 335 -19.63 4.19 14.97
C LEU A 335 -20.46 4.16 13.67
N VAL A 336 -19.98 4.77 12.58
CA VAL A 336 -20.70 4.82 11.29
C VAL A 336 -20.80 3.43 10.64
N VAL A 337 -19.73 2.63 10.66
CA VAL A 337 -19.69 1.26 10.10
C VAL A 337 -20.57 0.30 10.92
N SER A 338 -20.57 0.44 12.26
CA SER A 338 -21.46 -0.33 13.14
C SER A 338 -22.94 -0.01 12.89
N ILE A 339 -23.24 1.20 12.41
CA ILE A 339 -24.60 1.62 12.07
C ILE A 339 -24.96 1.23 10.62
N ARG A 340 -24.00 1.18 9.67
CA ARG A 340 -24.25 0.82 8.25
C ARG A 340 -23.10 0.03 7.58
N PRO A 341 -23.08 -1.31 7.68
CA PRO A 341 -21.96 -2.15 7.24
C PRO A 341 -21.78 -2.29 5.71
N ALA A 342 -22.69 -1.78 4.88
CA ALA A 342 -22.69 -2.01 3.42
C ALA A 342 -21.85 -1.02 2.57
N LEU A 343 -21.17 -0.04 3.17
CA LEU A 343 -20.48 1.03 2.42
C LEU A 343 -18.99 0.72 2.17
N CYS A 344 -18.68 0.18 0.98
CA CYS A 344 -17.31 -0.07 0.48
C CYS A 344 -16.40 1.17 0.50
N SER A 345 -16.95 2.38 0.40
CA SER A 345 -16.20 3.64 0.45
C SER A 345 -15.53 3.89 1.80
N PHE A 346 -16.07 3.31 2.89
CA PHE A 346 -15.57 3.50 4.25
C PHE A 346 -14.39 2.60 4.57
N ARG A 347 -14.38 1.34 4.10
CA ARG A 347 -13.20 0.47 4.22
C ARG A 347 -11.98 1.03 3.50
N LYS A 348 -12.18 1.69 2.35
CA LYS A 348 -11.13 2.38 1.60
C LYS A 348 -10.56 3.60 2.35
N LEU A 349 -11.41 4.30 3.11
CA LEU A 349 -11.00 5.42 3.96
C LEU A 349 -10.19 4.92 5.17
N HIS A 350 -10.66 3.85 5.81
CA HIS A 350 -10.00 3.21 6.95
C HIS A 350 -8.58 2.73 6.63
N SER A 351 -8.40 2.00 5.51
CA SER A 351 -7.08 1.54 5.08
C SER A 351 -6.13 2.70 4.73
N ALA A 352 -6.65 3.77 4.09
CA ALA A 352 -5.84 4.95 3.77
C ALA A 352 -5.37 5.69 5.04
N LEU A 353 -6.21 5.76 6.07
CA LEU A 353 -5.87 6.38 7.35
C LEU A 353 -4.91 5.55 8.20
N ILE A 354 -5.02 4.21 8.16
CA ILE A 354 -4.05 3.30 8.82
C ILE A 354 -2.67 3.42 8.17
N VAL A 355 -2.59 3.46 6.84
CA VAL A 355 -1.31 3.67 6.12
C VAL A 355 -0.70 5.02 6.50
N LEU A 356 -1.50 6.08 6.60
CA LEU A 356 -1.08 7.39 7.10
C LEU A 356 -0.66 7.38 8.59
N ALA A 357 -1.27 6.55 9.43
CA ALA A 357 -0.93 6.43 10.84
C ALA A 357 0.38 5.66 11.07
N VAL A 358 0.59 4.57 10.32
CA VAL A 358 1.79 3.71 10.39
C VAL A 358 3.01 4.44 9.83
N ALA A 359 2.85 5.18 8.73
CA ALA A 359 3.92 6.01 8.15
C ALA A 359 4.41 7.14 9.09
N VAL A 360 3.65 7.46 10.14
CA VAL A 360 3.98 8.51 11.12
C VAL A 360 4.55 7.93 12.43
N GLN A 361 4.59 6.60 12.60
CA GLN A 361 4.91 5.94 13.89
C GLN A 361 6.29 5.30 14.04
N THR A 362 7.25 5.47 13.12
CA THR A 362 8.61 4.96 13.31
C THR A 362 9.62 6.06 13.67
N PRO A 363 9.87 6.33 14.97
CA PRO A 363 11.13 6.92 15.42
C PRO A 363 12.17 5.83 15.68
N GLU A 364 13.37 6.03 15.13
CA GLU A 364 14.68 5.49 15.53
C GLU A 364 14.80 4.03 16.03
N ALA A 365 15.35 3.17 15.16
CA ALA A 365 16.32 2.13 15.50
C ALA A 365 17.14 1.91 14.21
N GLN A 366 18.47 2.02 14.13
CA GLN A 366 19.56 1.90 15.09
C GLN A 366 20.72 2.83 14.67
N GLN A 367 21.33 3.50 15.65
CA GLN A 367 22.76 3.78 15.58
C GLN A 367 23.51 2.46 15.84
N ILE A 368 24.16 1.89 14.83
CA ILE A 368 25.27 0.95 15.01
C ILE A 368 26.47 1.51 14.24
N LYS A 369 27.59 1.59 14.97
CA LYS A 369 28.94 1.92 14.49
C LYS A 369 29.49 0.83 13.58
#